data_AF-A0A4Q3C0B4-F1
#
_entry.id   AF-A0A4Q3C0B4-F1
#
_cell.length_a   1.000
_cell.length_b   1.000
_cell.length_c   1.000
_cell.angle_alpha   90.00
_cell.angle_beta   90.00
_cell.angle_gamma   90.00
#
_symmetry.space_group_name_H-M   'P 1'
#
loop_
_entity.id
_entity.type
_entity.pdbx_description
1 polymer ?
#
loop_
_entity_poly.entity_id
_entity_poly.type
_entity_poly.pdbx_seq_one_letter_code
_entity_poly.pdbx_strand_id
1 'polypeptide(L)'
;MRMNVWIRLITAALLSLYATTGTAFATNVCAAPGRDGIGISITGVVNTYWGSTASVSAGATSIVLGSSAGASTPIATGDLVLIIQMQDAQFNSTNTSSYGDGVAGGVAAGFTALNQSGVYEFVRAASNVPLAGGTLNLVTASGGLMNAYAHANMDALGGRGQRRYQVIRVPQYSNASLGAALTAAPWDGARGGVLAIDVAARLDLAGGSADVTGLGFRGGGGRKLTLGLASLTDIATGSLLSTNGSKGEGIAGSPEFLTGLLGLLVDLLTDTLPGGSSARGAPGNAGGGGLDGPL
;
A
#
# COMPACT_ATOMS: atom_id res chain seq x y z
N MET A 1 56.79 24.70 -39.78
CA MET A 1 55.43 24.41 -40.30
C MET A 1 54.92 22.99 -40.06
N ARG A 2 55.76 21.96 -39.85
CA ARG A 2 55.27 20.57 -39.70
C ARG A 2 54.73 20.18 -38.31
N MET A 3 55.13 20.84 -37.22
CA MET A 3 54.74 20.44 -35.85
C MET A 3 53.29 20.83 -35.47
N ASN A 4 52.78 21.95 -36.02
CA ASN A 4 51.41 22.44 -35.72
C ASN A 4 50.31 21.59 -36.36
N VAL A 5 50.64 20.80 -37.40
CA VAL A 5 49.70 19.90 -38.07
C VAL A 5 49.48 18.63 -37.23
N TRP A 6 50.53 18.13 -36.57
CA TRP A 6 50.46 16.94 -35.72
C TRP A 6 49.70 17.19 -34.41
N ILE A 7 49.86 18.38 -33.80
CA ILE A 7 49.11 18.77 -32.59
C ILE A 7 47.60 18.90 -32.88
N ARG A 8 47.22 19.39 -34.07
CA ARG A 8 45.82 19.49 -34.51
C ARG A 8 45.19 18.12 -34.83
N LEU A 9 45.97 17.17 -35.34
CA LEU A 9 45.50 15.80 -35.60
C LEU A 9 45.31 15.00 -34.30
N ILE A 10 46.18 15.18 -33.30
CA ILE A 10 46.07 14.49 -32.00
C ILE A 10 44.89 15.04 -31.17
N THR A 11 44.65 16.37 -31.21
CA THR A 11 43.49 16.97 -30.54
C THR A 11 42.16 16.59 -31.21
N ALA A 12 42.11 16.47 -32.54
CA ALA A 12 40.93 15.95 -33.23
C ALA A 12 40.65 14.47 -32.91
N ALA A 13 41.70 13.64 -32.81
CA ALA A 13 41.56 12.22 -32.45
C ALA A 13 41.10 12.00 -31.00
N LEU A 14 41.60 12.80 -30.04
CA LEU A 14 41.16 12.77 -28.64
C LEU A 14 39.74 13.29 -28.44
N LEU A 15 39.29 14.28 -29.24
CA LEU A 15 37.91 14.78 -29.21
C LEU A 15 36.92 13.78 -29.83
N SER A 16 37.34 12.99 -30.82
CA SER A 16 36.53 11.91 -31.40
C SER A 16 36.41 10.68 -30.51
N LEU A 17 37.40 10.42 -29.64
CA LEU A 17 37.37 9.29 -28.69
C LEU A 17 36.50 9.58 -27.45
N TYR A 18 36.24 10.86 -27.14
CA TYR A 18 35.31 11.26 -26.09
C TYR A 18 33.84 11.24 -26.55
N ALA A 19 33.59 11.13 -27.86
CA ALA A 19 32.25 11.12 -28.43
C ALA A 19 31.62 9.70 -28.52
N THR A 20 32.35 8.64 -28.17
CA THR A 20 31.91 7.24 -28.33
C THR A 20 31.62 6.50 -27.02
N THR A 21 31.74 7.14 -25.85
CA THR A 21 31.33 6.55 -24.55
C THR A 21 30.06 7.15 -23.98
N GLY A 22 29.42 8.08 -24.70
CA GLY A 22 28.12 8.64 -24.35
C GLY A 22 26.95 7.83 -24.91
N THR A 23 26.89 6.51 -24.68
CA THR A 23 25.57 5.87 -24.67
C THR A 23 24.87 6.42 -23.44
N ALA A 24 24.14 7.53 -23.60
CA ALA A 24 23.03 7.81 -22.74
C ALA A 24 22.15 6.57 -22.81
N PHE A 25 22.26 5.69 -21.80
CA PHE A 25 21.19 4.77 -21.50
C PHE A 25 20.01 5.70 -21.26
N ALA A 26 19.16 5.88 -22.28
CA ALA A 26 17.79 6.24 -22.03
C ALA A 26 17.30 5.11 -21.13
N THR A 27 17.32 5.35 -19.81
CA THR A 27 16.64 4.49 -18.86
C THR A 27 15.22 4.45 -19.37
N ASN A 28 14.83 3.32 -19.94
CA ASN A 28 13.56 3.20 -20.62
C ASN A 28 12.49 3.15 -19.52
N VAL A 29 12.08 4.32 -19.01
CA VAL A 29 11.13 4.48 -17.89
C VAL A 29 9.71 4.11 -18.33
N CYS A 30 9.48 3.98 -19.64
CA CYS A 30 8.20 3.64 -20.26
C CYS A 30 7.83 2.18 -20.11
N ALA A 31 6.56 1.93 -19.75
CA ALA A 31 5.91 0.62 -19.62
C ALA A 31 6.39 -0.36 -20.69
N ALA A 32 6.43 -1.67 -20.42
CA ALA A 32 6.64 -2.67 -21.46
C ALA A 32 5.27 -3.20 -21.88
N PRO A 33 4.55 -2.54 -22.82
CA PRO A 33 3.16 -2.87 -23.05
C PRO A 33 3.06 -4.24 -23.68
N GLY A 34 2.07 -5.03 -23.24
CA GLY A 34 1.83 -6.37 -23.77
C GLY A 34 2.77 -7.46 -23.23
N ARG A 35 3.65 -7.14 -22.28
CA ARG A 35 4.53 -8.12 -21.63
C ARG A 35 3.76 -9.28 -20.99
N ASP A 36 2.59 -9.00 -20.41
CA ASP A 36 1.76 -9.99 -19.73
C ASP A 36 0.62 -10.51 -20.62
N GLY A 37 0.56 -10.09 -21.88
CA GLY A 37 -0.38 -10.64 -22.86
C GLY A 37 -0.85 -9.65 -23.93
N ILE A 38 -1.33 -10.22 -25.04
CA ILE A 38 -1.90 -9.50 -26.19
C ILE A 38 -3.28 -10.08 -26.47
N GLY A 39 -4.34 -9.28 -26.35
CA GLY A 39 -5.71 -9.71 -26.65
C GLY A 39 -6.25 -10.76 -25.68
N ILE A 40 -5.84 -10.69 -24.41
CA ILE A 40 -6.19 -11.67 -23.38
C ILE A 40 -7.45 -11.26 -22.60
N SER A 41 -8.22 -12.26 -22.16
CA SER A 41 -9.28 -12.06 -21.16
C SER A 41 -8.71 -12.20 -19.75
N ILE A 42 -8.80 -11.14 -18.94
CA ILE A 42 -8.21 -11.07 -17.60
C ILE A 42 -9.25 -11.53 -16.57
N THR A 43 -8.90 -12.53 -15.74
CA THR A 43 -9.77 -13.11 -14.71
C THR A 43 -9.03 -13.35 -13.40
N GLY A 44 -9.77 -13.46 -12.30
CA GLY A 44 -9.22 -13.81 -10.99
C GLY A 44 -8.30 -12.73 -10.40
N VAL A 45 -7.37 -13.15 -9.54
CA VAL A 45 -6.35 -12.28 -8.93
C VAL A 45 -5.13 -12.22 -9.84
N VAL A 46 -4.82 -11.03 -10.36
CA VAL A 46 -3.71 -10.83 -11.31
C VAL A 46 -2.51 -10.08 -10.75
N ASN A 47 -2.69 -9.42 -9.61
CA ASN A 47 -1.61 -8.73 -8.92
C ASN A 47 -0.89 -9.64 -7.93
N THR A 48 0.42 -9.50 -7.86
CA THR A 48 1.24 -10.04 -6.77
C THR A 48 1.67 -8.87 -5.87
N TYR A 49 1.58 -9.07 -4.56
CA TYR A 49 1.73 -8.02 -3.55
C TYR A 49 2.88 -8.36 -2.62
N TRP A 50 3.75 -7.39 -2.32
CA TRP A 50 4.84 -7.50 -1.36
C TRP A 50 4.66 -6.49 -0.24
N GLY A 51 4.70 -6.98 1.00
CA GLY A 51 4.60 -6.13 2.18
C GLY A 51 5.92 -5.41 2.44
N SER A 52 5.83 -4.19 2.94
CA SER A 52 6.98 -3.44 3.45
C SER A 52 7.61 -4.11 4.67
N THR A 53 8.92 -3.98 4.82
CA THR A 53 9.69 -4.45 5.99
C THR A 53 10.42 -3.33 6.73
N ALA A 54 10.58 -2.16 6.10
CA ALA A 54 11.23 -0.98 6.65
C ALA A 54 10.71 0.27 5.93
N SER A 55 10.90 1.44 6.54
CA SER A 55 10.57 2.72 5.87
C SER A 55 11.56 2.99 4.73
N VAL A 56 11.11 3.70 3.71
CA VAL A 56 11.96 4.15 2.61
C VAL A 56 11.81 5.65 2.41
N SER A 57 12.92 6.36 2.20
CA SER A 57 12.94 7.80 1.99
C SER A 57 12.66 8.16 0.53
N ALA A 58 12.20 9.39 0.30
CA ALA A 58 12.27 9.99 -1.02
C ALA A 58 13.74 9.98 -1.52
N GLY A 59 13.92 9.83 -2.83
CA GLY A 59 15.21 9.66 -3.48
C GLY A 59 15.81 8.25 -3.39
N ALA A 60 15.19 7.32 -2.67
CA ALA A 60 15.68 5.94 -2.64
C ALA A 60 15.58 5.28 -4.02
N THR A 61 16.56 4.44 -4.35
CA THR A 61 16.64 3.69 -5.62
C THR A 61 16.41 2.20 -5.43
N SER A 62 16.14 1.75 -4.21
CA SER A 62 15.79 0.37 -3.91
C SER A 62 14.85 0.26 -2.70
N ILE A 63 14.15 -0.87 -2.64
CA ILE A 63 13.24 -1.24 -1.54
C ILE A 63 13.49 -2.70 -1.19
N VAL A 64 13.62 -3.02 0.10
CA VAL A 64 13.65 -4.40 0.58
C VAL A 64 12.22 -4.90 0.80
N LEU A 65 11.89 -6.04 0.19
CA LEU A 65 10.55 -6.62 0.20
C LEU A 65 10.51 -7.92 1.00
N GLY A 66 9.43 -8.12 1.76
CA GLY A 66 9.11 -9.39 2.43
C GLY A 66 8.54 -10.42 1.46
N SER A 67 7.89 -11.48 1.97
CA SER A 67 7.23 -12.47 1.11
C SER A 67 6.00 -11.90 0.40
N SER A 68 5.66 -12.49 -0.74
CA SER A 68 4.52 -12.07 -1.55
C SER A 68 3.21 -12.74 -1.15
N ALA A 69 2.09 -12.16 -1.60
CA ALA A 69 0.75 -12.75 -1.61
C ALA A 69 0.04 -12.47 -2.95
N GLY A 70 -1.15 -13.04 -3.16
CA GLY A 70 -1.97 -12.83 -4.36
C GLY A 70 -1.61 -13.77 -5.50
N ALA A 71 -1.42 -13.23 -6.70
CA ALA A 71 -0.97 -14.00 -7.86
C ALA A 71 0.45 -14.57 -7.65
N SER A 72 0.83 -15.55 -8.46
CA SER A 72 2.10 -16.27 -8.34
C SER A 72 3.22 -15.76 -9.26
N THR A 73 3.06 -14.58 -9.88
CA THR A 73 4.05 -14.04 -10.82
C THR A 73 5.06 -13.17 -10.07
N PRO A 74 6.35 -13.55 -10.02
CA PRO A 74 7.38 -12.74 -9.36
C PRO A 74 7.65 -11.45 -10.12
N ILE A 75 8.30 -10.48 -9.48
CA ILE A 75 8.81 -9.29 -10.18
C ILE A 75 10.03 -9.69 -11.00
N ALA A 76 10.04 -9.28 -12.26
CA ALA A 76 11.18 -9.37 -13.16
C ALA A 76 11.62 -7.96 -13.59
N THR A 77 12.90 -7.82 -13.94
CA THR A 77 13.43 -6.57 -14.49
C THR A 77 12.57 -6.08 -15.67
N GLY A 78 12.23 -4.80 -15.65
CA GLY A 78 11.38 -4.11 -16.61
C GLY A 78 9.88 -4.13 -16.30
N ASP A 79 9.44 -4.87 -15.28
CA ASP A 79 8.05 -4.85 -14.82
C ASP A 79 7.65 -3.47 -14.27
N LEU A 80 6.37 -3.12 -14.45
CA LEU A 80 5.75 -2.00 -13.74
C LEU A 80 5.35 -2.44 -12.33
N VAL A 81 5.69 -1.62 -11.34
CA VAL A 81 5.27 -1.80 -9.96
C VAL A 81 4.55 -0.55 -9.46
N LEU A 82 3.55 -0.74 -8.61
CA LEU A 82 2.87 0.30 -7.84
C LEU A 82 3.37 0.24 -6.41
N ILE A 83 3.85 1.36 -5.88
CA ILE A 83 4.21 1.51 -4.47
C ILE A 83 3.15 2.41 -3.84
N ILE A 84 2.46 1.93 -2.81
CA ILE A 84 1.32 2.63 -2.21
C ILE A 84 1.34 2.54 -0.68
N GLN A 85 1.25 3.69 -0.02
CA GLN A 85 1.09 3.79 1.42
C GLN A 85 -0.38 3.51 1.78
N MET A 86 -0.62 2.43 2.52
CA MET A 86 -1.96 2.03 2.92
C MET A 86 -2.39 2.74 4.21
N GLN A 87 -1.51 2.75 5.21
CA GLN A 87 -1.79 3.28 6.55
C GLN A 87 -0.68 4.22 7.00
N ASP A 88 -1.02 5.42 7.45
CA ASP A 88 -0.12 6.36 8.15
C ASP A 88 -0.85 7.50 8.89
N ALA A 89 -2.17 7.49 8.95
CA ALA A 89 -2.92 8.62 9.47
C ALA A 89 -2.67 8.81 10.97
N GLN A 90 -2.57 10.07 11.38
CA GLN A 90 -2.52 10.49 12.77
C GLN A 90 -3.89 11.03 13.18
N PHE A 91 -4.25 10.83 14.44
CA PHE A 91 -5.52 11.29 14.98
C PHE A 91 -5.39 11.61 16.46
N ASN A 92 -6.38 12.30 17.03
CA ASN A 92 -6.47 12.46 18.47
C ASN A 92 -7.00 11.16 19.10
N SER A 93 -6.16 10.49 19.89
CA SER A 93 -6.47 9.19 20.51
C SER A 93 -7.10 9.30 21.91
N THR A 94 -7.43 10.51 22.37
CA THR A 94 -7.99 10.71 23.72
C THR A 94 -9.46 10.27 23.74
N ASN A 95 -9.88 9.52 24.75
CA ASN A 95 -11.28 9.09 24.96
C ASN A 95 -12.19 10.27 25.37
N THR A 96 -12.36 11.25 24.47
CA THR A 96 -13.19 12.44 24.61
C THR A 96 -13.87 12.73 23.27
N SER A 97 -14.78 13.71 23.25
CA SER A 97 -15.47 14.12 22.01
C SER A 97 -14.54 14.61 20.90
N SER A 98 -13.27 14.90 21.22
CA SER A 98 -12.21 15.23 20.27
C SER A 98 -11.55 14.01 19.60
N TYR A 99 -11.93 12.77 19.93
CA TYR A 99 -11.33 11.57 19.35
C TYR A 99 -11.44 11.57 17.82
N GLY A 100 -10.37 11.20 17.11
CA GLY A 100 -10.34 11.29 15.65
C GLY A 100 -9.80 12.65 15.17
N ASP A 101 -10.68 13.53 14.70
CA ASP A 101 -10.33 14.83 14.10
C ASP A 101 -9.74 15.87 15.06
N GLY A 102 -9.80 15.64 16.38
CA GLY A 102 -9.32 16.58 17.39
C GLY A 102 -10.32 17.67 17.78
N VAL A 103 -11.55 17.66 17.26
CA VAL A 103 -12.53 18.73 17.48
C VAL A 103 -13.45 18.41 18.66
N ALA A 104 -13.37 19.21 19.72
CA ALA A 104 -14.23 19.02 20.90
C ALA A 104 -15.72 19.18 20.55
N GLY A 105 -16.55 18.29 21.11
CA GLY A 105 -17.99 18.23 20.83
C GLY A 105 -18.35 17.59 19.48
N GLY A 106 -17.35 17.09 18.74
CA GLY A 106 -17.53 16.44 17.45
C GLY A 106 -18.14 15.04 17.53
N VAL A 107 -18.26 14.42 16.35
CA VAL A 107 -18.80 13.06 16.18
C VAL A 107 -17.80 11.95 16.52
N ALA A 108 -16.61 12.31 17.03
CA ALA A 108 -15.53 11.41 17.38
C ALA A 108 -15.02 10.55 16.20
N ALA A 109 -14.78 11.17 15.05
CA ALA A 109 -14.36 10.50 13.82
C ALA A 109 -13.28 11.30 13.08
N GLY A 110 -12.64 10.67 12.10
CA GLY A 110 -11.67 11.34 11.23
C GLY A 110 -10.22 11.26 11.74
N PHE A 111 -9.41 12.23 11.36
CA PHE A 111 -7.97 12.25 11.60
C PHE A 111 -7.47 13.70 11.74
N THR A 112 -6.32 13.89 12.39
CA THR A 112 -5.67 15.20 12.53
C THR A 112 -4.64 15.45 11.42
N ALA A 113 -4.02 14.38 10.90
CA ALA A 113 -3.15 14.45 9.73
C ALA A 113 -3.24 13.17 8.90
N LEU A 114 -3.35 13.32 7.58
CA LEU A 114 -3.38 12.17 6.65
C LEU A 114 -2.00 11.51 6.53
N ASN A 115 -0.93 12.29 6.75
CA ASN A 115 0.46 11.91 6.53
C ASN A 115 0.62 11.32 5.13
N GLN A 116 1.30 10.17 4.99
CA GLN A 116 1.55 9.54 3.71
C GLN A 116 0.38 8.66 3.25
N SER A 117 -0.72 8.51 4.00
CA SER A 117 -1.81 7.59 3.65
C SER A 117 -2.37 7.89 2.25
N GLY A 118 -2.43 6.88 1.39
CA GLY A 118 -2.91 7.01 0.02
C GLY A 118 -1.90 7.60 -0.97
N VAL A 119 -0.70 8.01 -0.54
CA VAL A 119 0.38 8.38 -1.47
C VAL A 119 0.83 7.15 -2.26
N TYR A 120 1.00 7.31 -3.56
CA TYR A 120 1.45 6.24 -4.44
C TYR A 120 2.29 6.75 -5.62
N GLU A 121 3.11 5.85 -6.18
CA GLU A 121 3.80 6.09 -7.44
C GLU A 121 4.02 4.78 -8.21
N PHE A 122 4.03 4.88 -9.54
CA PHE A 122 4.34 3.77 -10.44
C PHE A 122 5.81 3.85 -10.87
N VAL A 123 6.53 2.73 -10.76
CA VAL A 123 7.99 2.66 -10.98
C VAL A 123 8.34 1.40 -11.77
N ARG A 124 9.50 1.39 -12.41
CA ARG A 124 10.06 0.18 -13.02
C ARG A 124 10.94 -0.60 -12.10
N ALA A 125 10.78 -1.91 -12.12
CA ALA A 125 11.74 -2.84 -11.54
C ALA A 125 13.03 -2.87 -12.36
N ALA A 126 14.17 -2.66 -11.71
CA ALA A 126 15.51 -2.85 -12.27
C ALA A 126 16.10 -4.22 -11.93
N SER A 127 15.51 -4.96 -10.99
CA SER A 127 15.93 -6.30 -10.56
C SER A 127 14.76 -7.29 -10.55
N ASN A 128 15.10 -8.58 -10.48
CA ASN A 128 14.14 -9.64 -10.20
C ASN A 128 13.92 -9.76 -8.68
N VAL A 129 12.67 -10.00 -8.25
CA VAL A 129 12.33 -10.30 -6.85
C VAL A 129 11.47 -11.56 -6.80
N PRO A 130 11.97 -12.66 -6.20
CA PRO A 130 11.20 -13.88 -5.99
C PRO A 130 9.98 -13.67 -5.08
N LEU A 131 9.08 -14.65 -5.08
CA LEU A 131 7.91 -14.67 -4.19
C LEU A 131 8.29 -14.70 -2.69
N ALA A 132 9.50 -15.17 -2.36
CA ALA A 132 10.00 -15.17 -0.98
C ALA A 132 10.43 -13.76 -0.49
N GLY A 133 10.52 -12.78 -1.37
CA GLY A 133 11.04 -11.43 -1.09
C GLY A 133 12.46 -11.21 -1.60
N GLY A 134 13.01 -10.05 -1.30
CA GLY A 134 14.33 -9.62 -1.77
C GLY A 134 14.44 -8.11 -2.00
N THR A 135 15.57 -7.67 -2.55
CA THR A 135 15.80 -6.26 -2.85
C THR A 135 15.30 -5.93 -4.26
N LEU A 136 14.31 -5.05 -4.31
CA LEU A 136 13.82 -4.43 -5.54
C LEU A 136 14.66 -3.18 -5.83
N ASN A 137 15.46 -3.22 -6.90
CA ASN A 137 16.10 -2.02 -7.44
C ASN A 137 15.12 -1.33 -8.39
N LEU A 138 15.20 0.00 -8.48
CA LEU A 138 14.22 0.83 -9.16
C LEU A 138 14.85 1.65 -10.29
N VAL A 139 14.10 1.82 -11.37
CA VAL A 139 14.35 2.86 -12.38
C VAL A 139 13.19 3.85 -12.32
N THR A 140 13.47 5.09 -11.93
CA THR A 140 12.50 6.19 -11.91
C THR A 140 12.97 7.32 -12.84
N ALA A 141 12.04 8.18 -13.26
CA ALA A 141 12.37 9.37 -14.05
C ALA A 141 13.17 10.41 -13.25
N SER A 142 12.98 10.44 -11.93
CA SER A 142 13.61 11.39 -10.99
C SER A 142 14.97 10.93 -10.45
N GLY A 143 15.43 9.71 -10.79
CA GLY A 143 16.68 9.14 -10.23
C GLY A 143 16.54 8.53 -8.83
N GLY A 144 15.33 8.54 -8.26
CA GLY A 144 14.89 7.85 -7.05
C GLY A 144 13.39 8.04 -6.84
N LEU A 145 12.82 7.46 -5.79
CA LEU A 145 11.40 7.63 -5.46
C LEU A 145 11.05 9.11 -5.26
N MET A 146 9.88 9.53 -5.72
CA MET A 146 9.39 10.89 -5.46
C MET A 146 8.90 11.04 -4.03
N ASN A 147 8.31 9.98 -3.48
CA ASN A 147 7.72 9.97 -2.15
C ASN A 147 8.56 9.17 -1.16
N ALA A 148 8.39 9.50 0.12
CA ALA A 148 8.78 8.61 1.21
C ALA A 148 7.61 7.71 1.59
N TYR A 149 7.91 6.48 1.99
CA TYR A 149 6.91 5.52 2.47
C TYR A 149 7.28 5.02 3.86
N ALA A 150 6.30 5.06 4.76
CA ALA A 150 6.49 4.77 6.16
C ALA A 150 6.14 3.31 6.48
N HIS A 151 7.04 2.66 7.21
CA HIS A 151 6.80 1.38 7.87
C HIS A 151 7.25 1.47 9.32
N ALA A 152 6.31 1.30 10.23
CA ALA A 152 6.58 1.23 11.66
C ALA A 152 5.34 0.74 12.41
N ASN A 153 5.52 0.23 13.61
CA ASN A 153 4.41 -0.15 14.49
C ASN A 153 3.70 1.09 15.04
N MET A 154 2.61 0.86 15.76
CA MET A 154 1.83 1.90 16.43
C MET A 154 2.71 2.77 17.35
N ASP A 155 2.42 4.07 17.34
CA ASP A 155 2.92 5.04 18.32
C ASP A 155 1.72 5.55 19.15
N ALA A 156 1.57 4.96 20.34
CA ALA A 156 0.46 5.22 21.23
C ALA A 156 0.42 6.67 21.72
N LEU A 157 1.60 7.23 22.02
CA LEU A 157 1.74 8.57 22.58
C LEU A 157 1.56 9.64 21.50
N GLY A 158 2.01 9.36 20.28
CA GLY A 158 1.84 10.24 19.13
C GLY A 158 0.46 10.19 18.48
N GLY A 159 -0.43 9.27 18.88
CA GLY A 159 -1.74 9.09 18.24
C GLY A 159 -1.62 8.61 16.79
N ARG A 160 -0.62 7.78 16.48
CA ARG A 160 -0.40 7.21 15.15
C ARG A 160 -0.51 5.69 15.19
N GLY A 161 -1.32 5.13 14.31
CA GLY A 161 -1.40 3.68 14.18
C GLY A 161 -0.18 3.04 13.56
N GLN A 162 -0.30 1.75 13.29
CA GLN A 162 0.67 1.09 12.42
C GLN A 162 0.76 1.77 11.05
N ARG A 163 1.96 1.71 10.49
CA ARG A 163 2.32 2.30 9.20
C ARG A 163 2.73 1.20 8.27
N ARG A 164 2.02 1.07 7.15
CA ARG A 164 2.21 -0.01 6.19
C ARG A 164 2.07 0.54 4.78
N TYR A 165 3.07 0.29 3.95
CA TYR A 165 2.95 0.38 2.51
C TYR A 165 3.16 -1.01 1.88
N GLN A 166 2.76 -1.15 0.64
CA GLN A 166 3.00 -2.35 -0.16
C GLN A 166 3.54 -1.99 -1.54
N VAL A 167 4.20 -2.97 -2.15
CA VAL A 167 4.62 -2.92 -3.55
C VAL A 167 3.85 -3.98 -4.33
N ILE A 168 3.25 -3.57 -5.45
CA ILE A 168 2.34 -4.40 -6.23
C ILE A 168 2.91 -4.55 -7.63
N ARG A 169 3.10 -5.78 -8.11
CA ARG A 169 3.39 -6.01 -9.54
C ARG A 169 2.14 -5.73 -10.35
N VAL A 170 2.26 -4.84 -11.33
CA VAL A 170 1.17 -4.41 -12.20
C VAL A 170 1.35 -5.10 -13.56
N PRO A 171 0.51 -6.07 -13.93
CA PRO A 171 0.61 -6.71 -15.24
C PRO A 171 0.29 -5.71 -16.35
N GLN A 172 1.03 -5.80 -17.45
CA GLN A 172 0.99 -4.88 -18.57
C GLN A 172 0.51 -5.57 -19.85
N TYR A 173 -0.61 -5.12 -20.39
CA TYR A 173 -1.27 -5.67 -21.57
C TYR A 173 -1.25 -4.65 -22.72
N SER A 174 -1.20 -5.14 -23.95
CA SER A 174 -1.37 -4.27 -25.13
C SER A 174 -2.85 -4.03 -25.39
N ASN A 175 -3.61 -5.10 -25.46
CA ASN A 175 -5.07 -5.13 -25.49
C ASN A 175 -5.55 -6.19 -24.51
N ALA A 176 -6.67 -5.92 -23.84
CA ALA A 176 -7.26 -6.85 -22.89
C ALA A 176 -8.79 -6.76 -22.92
N SER A 177 -9.46 -7.84 -22.50
CA SER A 177 -10.86 -7.80 -22.11
C SER A 177 -11.04 -8.23 -20.66
N LEU A 178 -12.08 -7.71 -20.00
CA LEU A 178 -12.46 -8.23 -18.68
C LEU A 178 -13.13 -9.59 -18.85
N GLY A 179 -12.56 -10.62 -18.24
CA GLY A 179 -13.23 -11.90 -18.09
C GLY A 179 -14.07 -11.95 -16.82
N ALA A 180 -14.66 -13.12 -16.55
CA ALA A 180 -15.45 -13.32 -15.35
C ALA A 180 -14.58 -13.23 -14.07
N ALA A 181 -15.12 -12.57 -13.04
CA ALA A 181 -14.53 -12.51 -11.70
C ALA A 181 -13.10 -11.95 -11.65
N LEU A 182 -12.79 -10.89 -12.41
CA LEU A 182 -11.57 -10.12 -12.16
C LEU A 182 -11.65 -9.50 -10.77
N THR A 183 -10.64 -9.75 -9.93
CA THR A 183 -10.67 -9.38 -8.51
C THR A 183 -9.26 -9.20 -7.93
N ALA A 184 -9.16 -8.89 -6.64
CA ALA A 184 -7.91 -8.72 -5.91
C ALA A 184 -7.74 -9.82 -4.85
N ALA A 185 -6.54 -9.94 -4.28
CA ALA A 185 -6.41 -10.65 -3.01
C ALA A 185 -6.95 -9.73 -1.89
N PRO A 186 -7.64 -10.26 -0.86
CA PRO A 186 -8.06 -9.43 0.27
C PRO A 186 -6.86 -8.84 1.00
N TRP A 187 -7.02 -7.63 1.54
CA TRP A 187 -6.03 -7.00 2.42
C TRP A 187 -5.83 -7.84 3.70
N ASP A 188 -4.58 -8.24 3.96
CA ASP A 188 -4.21 -9.07 5.12
C ASP A 188 -3.63 -8.26 6.30
N GLY A 189 -3.56 -6.92 6.19
CA GLY A 189 -2.84 -6.05 7.12
C GLY A 189 -1.46 -5.61 6.64
N ALA A 190 -0.96 -6.20 5.56
CA ALA A 190 0.32 -5.83 4.94
C ALA A 190 0.29 -5.82 3.40
N ARG A 191 -0.58 -6.63 2.78
CA ARG A 191 -0.65 -6.91 1.34
C ARG A 191 -2.09 -7.11 0.89
N GLY A 192 -2.39 -6.78 -0.37
CA GLY A 192 -3.70 -7.02 -0.99
C GLY A 192 -4.59 -5.78 -1.06
N GLY A 193 -5.87 -5.98 -1.38
CA GLY A 193 -6.92 -4.96 -1.39
C GLY A 193 -6.88 -3.97 -2.55
N VAL A 194 -5.95 -4.11 -3.50
CA VAL A 194 -5.77 -3.21 -4.64
C VAL A 194 -5.70 -4.00 -5.93
N LEU A 195 -6.63 -3.75 -6.85
CA LEU A 195 -6.54 -4.24 -8.22
C LEU A 195 -5.88 -3.17 -9.10
N ALA A 196 -4.78 -3.52 -9.78
CA ALA A 196 -4.08 -2.62 -10.69
C ALA A 196 -3.68 -3.37 -11.97
N ILE A 197 -4.05 -2.84 -13.12
CA ILE A 197 -3.63 -3.35 -14.44
C ILE A 197 -3.22 -2.17 -15.31
N ASP A 198 -2.28 -2.41 -16.22
CA ASP A 198 -1.89 -1.44 -17.24
C ASP A 198 -2.29 -1.99 -18.62
N VAL A 199 -3.07 -1.22 -19.38
CA VAL A 199 -3.52 -1.62 -20.73
C VAL A 199 -3.25 -0.47 -21.68
N ALA A 200 -2.32 -0.65 -22.61
CA ALA A 200 -1.81 0.46 -23.41
C ALA A 200 -2.73 0.91 -24.56
N ALA A 201 -3.46 -0.02 -25.20
CA ALA A 201 -4.33 0.30 -26.33
C ALA A 201 -5.81 0.23 -25.93
N ARG A 202 -6.40 -0.96 -25.95
CA ARG A 202 -7.84 -1.15 -25.68
C ARG A 202 -8.07 -2.09 -24.50
N LEU A 203 -8.83 -1.61 -23.51
CA LEU A 203 -9.51 -2.44 -22.52
C LEU A 203 -10.98 -2.58 -22.92
N ASP A 204 -11.40 -3.79 -23.27
CA ASP A 204 -12.79 -4.13 -23.55
C ASP A 204 -13.47 -4.69 -22.30
N LEU A 205 -14.52 -4.04 -21.80
CA LEU A 205 -15.21 -4.55 -20.62
C LEU A 205 -15.97 -5.85 -20.92
N ALA A 206 -16.34 -6.12 -22.17
CA ALA A 206 -16.99 -7.37 -22.62
C ALA A 206 -18.19 -7.83 -21.75
N GLY A 207 -18.90 -6.90 -21.11
CA GLY A 207 -19.98 -7.20 -20.16
C GLY A 207 -19.51 -7.81 -18.83
N GLY A 208 -18.20 -7.94 -18.61
CA GLY A 208 -17.58 -8.36 -17.36
C GLY A 208 -17.45 -7.22 -16.34
N SER A 209 -17.09 -7.60 -15.11
CA SER A 209 -16.88 -6.69 -14.00
C SER A 209 -15.58 -7.00 -13.26
N ALA A 210 -14.91 -5.95 -12.80
CA ALA A 210 -13.90 -6.05 -11.75
C ALA A 210 -14.59 -5.83 -10.40
N ASP A 211 -14.51 -6.80 -9.49
CA ASP A 211 -15.14 -6.71 -8.17
C ASP A 211 -14.09 -6.86 -7.06
N VAL A 212 -13.99 -5.83 -6.23
CA VAL A 212 -13.11 -5.78 -5.05
C VAL A 212 -13.90 -5.50 -3.76
N THR A 213 -15.21 -5.76 -3.78
CA THR A 213 -16.10 -5.54 -2.64
C THR A 213 -15.63 -6.34 -1.43
N GLY A 214 -15.44 -5.65 -0.30
CA GLY A 214 -14.99 -6.27 0.95
C GLY A 214 -13.53 -6.75 0.97
N LEU A 215 -12.73 -6.44 -0.07
CA LEU A 215 -11.32 -6.84 -0.14
C LEU A 215 -10.34 -5.78 0.38
N GLY A 216 -10.82 -4.57 0.66
CA GLY A 216 -10.04 -3.50 1.28
C GLY A 216 -9.83 -3.72 2.79
N PHE A 217 -9.70 -2.64 3.55
CA PHE A 217 -9.54 -2.74 5.00
C PHE A 217 -10.62 -3.62 5.65
N ARG A 218 -10.18 -4.42 6.62
CA ARG A 218 -11.00 -5.45 7.26
C ARG A 218 -11.99 -4.81 8.23
N GLY A 219 -13.23 -5.32 8.26
CA GLY A 219 -14.22 -4.91 9.26
C GLY A 219 -13.86 -5.38 10.68
N GLY A 220 -14.54 -4.84 11.68
CA GLY A 220 -14.36 -5.25 13.08
C GLY A 220 -14.87 -6.67 13.34
N GLY A 221 -14.11 -7.44 14.11
CA GLY A 221 -14.47 -8.80 14.51
C GLY A 221 -15.51 -8.81 15.62
N GLY A 222 -16.65 -9.45 15.39
CA GLY A 222 -17.67 -9.66 16.42
C GLY A 222 -17.21 -10.66 17.47
N ARG A 223 -17.40 -10.34 18.75
CA ARG A 223 -17.09 -11.21 19.88
C ARG A 223 -18.33 -11.41 20.74
N LYS A 224 -18.52 -12.62 21.25
CA LYS A 224 -19.45 -12.86 22.35
C LYS A 224 -18.77 -12.51 23.66
N LEU A 225 -19.19 -11.42 24.28
CA LEU A 225 -18.68 -10.93 25.56
C LEU A 225 -19.72 -11.24 26.63
N THR A 226 -19.30 -11.76 27.79
CA THR A 226 -20.26 -12.30 28.78
C THR A 226 -20.53 -11.35 29.95
N LEU A 227 -19.64 -10.43 30.32
CA LEU A 227 -19.85 -9.50 31.45
C LEU A 227 -18.87 -8.31 31.37
N GLY A 228 -19.31 -7.15 30.90
CA GLY A 228 -18.53 -5.91 30.91
C GLY A 228 -19.35 -4.73 31.39
N LEU A 229 -18.80 -3.90 32.28
CA LEU A 229 -19.41 -2.62 32.64
C LEU A 229 -19.00 -1.57 31.61
N ALA A 230 -19.91 -1.26 30.68
CA ALA A 230 -19.71 -0.18 29.72
C ALA A 230 -19.97 1.18 30.37
N SER A 231 -19.13 2.18 30.09
CA SER A 231 -19.50 3.57 30.35
C SER A 231 -20.20 4.14 29.13
N LEU A 232 -21.39 4.72 29.31
CA LEU A 232 -22.16 5.31 28.19
C LEU A 232 -21.50 6.53 27.56
N THR A 233 -20.47 7.08 28.20
CA THR A 233 -19.69 8.20 27.66
C THR A 233 -18.50 7.74 26.82
N ASP A 234 -18.14 6.46 26.84
CA ASP A 234 -16.96 5.97 26.15
C ASP A 234 -17.07 6.14 24.62
N ILE A 235 -15.96 6.59 24.07
CA ILE A 235 -15.75 6.82 22.64
C ILE A 235 -14.74 5.82 22.10
N ALA A 236 -13.76 5.47 22.92
CA ALA A 236 -12.75 4.48 22.61
C ALA A 236 -12.39 3.68 23.86
N THR A 237 -12.38 2.35 23.72
CA THR A 237 -11.93 1.40 24.74
C THR A 237 -10.97 0.40 24.11
N GLY A 238 -10.00 -0.11 24.87
CA GLY A 238 -9.07 -1.15 24.38
C GLY A 238 -9.73 -2.52 24.25
N SER A 239 -9.12 -3.40 23.46
CA SER A 239 -9.61 -4.75 23.15
C SER A 239 -9.76 -5.70 24.36
N LEU A 240 -8.95 -5.47 25.40
CA LEU A 240 -8.93 -6.24 26.65
C LEU A 240 -10.15 -5.99 27.53
N LEU A 241 -10.88 -4.91 27.29
CA LEU A 241 -12.14 -4.66 27.97
C LEU A 241 -13.23 -5.50 27.29
N SER A 242 -13.89 -6.35 28.07
CA SER A 242 -14.99 -7.22 27.62
C SER A 242 -16.30 -6.46 27.45
N THR A 243 -16.25 -5.28 26.80
CA THR A 243 -17.41 -4.45 26.46
C THR A 243 -17.19 -3.79 25.10
N ASN A 244 -18.27 -3.27 24.52
CA ASN A 244 -18.32 -2.60 23.22
C ASN A 244 -17.99 -3.50 22.02
N GLY A 245 -18.43 -3.10 20.84
CA GLY A 245 -18.02 -3.78 19.61
C GLY A 245 -16.69 -3.23 19.09
N SER A 246 -16.00 -4.05 18.29
CA SER A 246 -14.72 -3.72 17.66
C SER A 246 -14.92 -2.75 16.49
N LYS A 247 -14.08 -1.72 16.39
CA LYS A 247 -13.95 -0.86 15.21
C LYS A 247 -13.45 -1.69 14.02
N GLY A 248 -13.50 -1.16 12.80
CA GLY A 248 -12.79 -1.77 11.67
C GLY A 248 -11.32 -1.40 11.64
N GLU A 249 -10.61 -1.92 10.65
CA GLU A 249 -9.30 -1.41 10.24
C GLU A 249 -9.48 -0.18 9.35
N GLY A 250 -8.54 0.76 9.42
CA GLY A 250 -8.50 1.94 8.57
C GLY A 250 -7.10 2.48 8.38
N ILE A 251 -7.01 3.68 7.82
CA ILE A 251 -5.73 4.37 7.56
C ILE A 251 -4.95 4.74 8.83
N ALA A 252 -5.60 4.70 10.00
CA ALA A 252 -5.01 4.98 11.31
C ALA A 252 -4.68 3.72 12.11
N GLY A 253 -4.71 2.52 11.51
CA GLY A 253 -4.36 1.26 12.14
C GLY A 253 -5.53 0.27 12.21
N SER A 254 -5.37 -0.78 13.01
CA SER A 254 -6.33 -1.87 13.15
C SER A 254 -6.65 -2.21 14.60
N PRO A 255 -7.86 -2.68 14.90
CA PRO A 255 -8.16 -3.37 16.15
C PRO A 255 -7.42 -4.72 16.23
N GLU A 256 -7.38 -5.31 17.42
CA GLU A 256 -6.98 -6.71 17.64
C GLU A 256 -7.93 -7.69 16.94
N PHE A 257 -9.23 -7.43 17.02
CA PHE A 257 -10.26 -8.34 16.52
C PHE A 257 -10.86 -7.83 15.21
N LEU A 258 -10.66 -8.61 14.15
CA LEU A 258 -11.09 -8.30 12.79
C LEU A 258 -11.99 -9.41 12.23
N THR A 259 -12.76 -9.05 11.21
CA THR A 259 -13.39 -10.04 10.34
C THR A 259 -12.40 -10.45 9.26
N GLY A 260 -12.12 -11.75 9.19
CA GLY A 260 -11.38 -12.38 8.12
C GLY A 260 -12.28 -12.78 6.95
N LEU A 261 -11.67 -13.51 6.01
CA LEU A 261 -12.38 -14.09 4.87
C LEU A 261 -13.51 -15.00 5.36
N LEU A 262 -14.66 -14.97 4.67
CA LEU A 262 -15.88 -15.71 5.03
C LEU A 262 -16.47 -15.35 6.41
N GLY A 263 -16.12 -14.20 6.99
CA GLY A 263 -16.69 -13.73 8.25
C GLY A 263 -16.10 -14.38 9.50
N LEU A 264 -14.96 -15.07 9.39
CA LEU A 264 -14.28 -15.69 10.53
C LEU A 264 -13.61 -14.63 11.41
N LEU A 265 -13.62 -14.83 12.72
CA LEU A 265 -12.89 -13.96 13.64
C LEU A 265 -11.38 -14.14 13.45
N VAL A 266 -10.67 -13.03 13.26
CA VAL A 266 -9.21 -12.95 13.26
C VAL A 266 -8.77 -12.21 14.51
N ASP A 267 -7.88 -12.83 15.28
CA ASP A 267 -7.27 -12.27 16.47
C ASP A 267 -5.79 -11.95 16.18
N LEU A 268 -5.47 -10.65 16.15
CA LEU A 268 -4.11 -10.14 15.94
C LEU A 268 -3.28 -10.06 17.22
N LEU A 269 -3.84 -10.49 18.35
CA LEU A 269 -3.27 -10.50 19.71
C LEU A 269 -2.92 -9.12 20.28
N THR A 270 -2.98 -8.07 19.47
CA THR A 270 -2.63 -6.70 19.85
C THR A 270 -3.41 -5.68 19.02
N ASP A 271 -3.78 -4.57 19.66
CA ASP A 271 -4.28 -3.39 18.98
C ASP A 271 -3.12 -2.64 18.30
N THR A 272 -3.33 -2.21 17.06
CA THR A 272 -2.43 -1.26 16.38
C THR A 272 -3.05 0.12 16.21
N LEU A 273 -4.24 0.33 16.80
CA LEU A 273 -4.99 1.57 16.83
C LEU A 273 -4.89 2.24 18.21
N PRO A 274 -4.20 3.40 18.33
CA PRO A 274 -4.08 4.14 19.59
C PRO A 274 -5.39 4.53 20.25
N GLY A 275 -5.40 4.58 21.59
CA GLY A 275 -6.52 5.12 22.35
C GLY A 275 -7.76 4.23 22.45
N GLY A 276 -7.84 3.15 21.66
CA GLY A 276 -8.86 2.12 21.80
C GLY A 276 -9.41 1.63 20.46
N SER A 277 -9.62 0.32 20.39
CA SER A 277 -10.10 -0.42 19.23
C SER A 277 -11.58 -0.75 19.24
N SER A 278 -12.29 -0.42 20.32
CA SER A 278 -13.71 -0.67 20.48
C SER A 278 -14.48 0.63 20.78
N ALA A 279 -15.81 0.54 20.89
CA ALA A 279 -16.74 1.65 21.11
C ALA A 279 -16.97 2.54 19.88
N ARG A 280 -17.81 3.58 20.03
CA ARG A 280 -18.45 4.29 18.91
C ARG A 280 -17.53 5.14 18.03
N GLY A 281 -16.36 5.57 18.51
CA GLY A 281 -15.46 6.44 17.75
C GLY A 281 -14.96 5.81 16.45
N ALA A 282 -14.69 6.61 15.42
CA ALA A 282 -14.35 6.12 14.07
C ALA A 282 -13.11 6.86 13.50
N PRO A 283 -11.91 6.57 14.02
CA PRO A 283 -10.70 7.27 13.61
C PRO A 283 -10.24 6.76 12.23
N GLY A 284 -9.63 7.64 11.43
CA GLY A 284 -8.96 7.29 10.19
C GLY A 284 -9.70 6.25 9.35
N ASN A 285 -10.94 6.57 8.95
CA ASN A 285 -11.89 5.78 8.14
C ASN A 285 -12.23 4.35 8.60
N ALA A 286 -11.86 3.97 9.82
CA ALA A 286 -11.99 2.60 10.33
C ALA A 286 -13.44 2.18 10.67
N GLY A 287 -14.38 3.13 10.74
CA GLY A 287 -15.73 2.88 11.25
C GLY A 287 -15.76 2.68 12.77
N GLY A 288 -16.92 2.93 13.38
CA GLY A 288 -17.13 2.74 14.82
C GLY A 288 -17.52 1.30 15.14
N GLY A 289 -17.15 0.83 16.34
CA GLY A 289 -17.47 -0.53 16.80
C GLY A 289 -18.81 -0.68 17.52
N GLY A 290 -19.45 0.44 17.89
CA GLY A 290 -20.68 0.43 18.66
C GLY A 290 -20.43 0.37 20.17
N LEU A 291 -21.27 1.09 20.91
CA LEU A 291 -21.23 1.20 22.36
C LEU A 291 -22.22 0.20 22.96
N ASP A 292 -21.79 -0.52 23.98
CA ASP A 292 -22.69 -1.38 24.75
C ASP A 292 -23.64 -0.52 25.62
N GLY A 293 -24.90 -0.92 25.70
CA GLY A 293 -25.94 -0.17 26.40
C GLY A 293 -25.85 -0.35 27.92
N PRO A 294 -26.58 0.46 28.71
CA PRO A 294 -26.75 0.13 30.12
C PRO A 294 -27.58 -1.15 30.24
N LEU A 295 -27.18 -2.04 31.16
CA LEU A 295 -27.94 -3.24 31.53
C LEU A 295 -29.33 -2.91 32.07
#